data_AF-A0A535ICK7-F1
#
_entry.id   AF-A0A535ICK7-F1
#
_cell.length_a   1.000
_cell.length_b   1.000
_cell.length_c   1.000
_cell.angle_alpha   90.00
_cell.angle_beta   90.00
_cell.angle_gamma   90.00
#
_symmetry.space_group_name_H-M   'P 1'
#
loop_
_entity.id
_entity.type
_entity.pdbx_description
1 polymer ?
#
loop_
_entity_poly.entity_id
_entity_poly.type
_entity_poly.pdbx_seq_one_letter_code
_entity_poly.pdbx_strand_id
1 'polypeptide(L)'
;MNGKLPVAIIWHMHQPYYRHPQTSEFVLPWVRLHASKDYLHMARLLQEFPKVKANFTMVPSLRDQLEEYARGADDEDTRVTMRTVDGDLTPEEKQHMLRRFFSIHHGNGVVQPRLDRSGRREVGRAAARDPRSGSSVHA
;
A
#
# COMPACT_ATOMS: atom_id res chain seq x y z
N MET A 1 -20.74 -40.37 -22.62
CA MET A 1 -21.36 -39.03 -22.67
C MET A 1 -20.36 -38.09 -23.34
N ASN A 2 -20.50 -37.79 -24.64
CA ASN A 2 -19.57 -36.93 -25.40
C ASN A 2 -20.11 -35.50 -25.61
N GLY A 3 -20.80 -34.95 -24.60
CA GLY A 3 -21.36 -33.59 -24.67
C GLY A 3 -20.36 -32.53 -24.17
N LYS A 4 -20.34 -31.36 -24.81
CA LYS A 4 -19.61 -30.19 -24.30
C LYS A 4 -20.26 -29.69 -23.00
N LEU A 5 -19.47 -29.41 -21.97
CA LEU A 5 -19.95 -28.79 -20.73
C LEU A 5 -20.13 -27.28 -20.96
N PRO A 6 -21.35 -26.72 -20.79
CA PRO A 6 -21.51 -25.27 -20.80
C PRO A 6 -20.83 -24.65 -19.58
N VAL A 7 -20.05 -23.58 -19.81
CA VAL A 7 -19.35 -22.82 -18.77
C VAL A 7 -19.78 -21.36 -18.86
N ALA A 8 -20.10 -20.76 -17.72
CA ALA A 8 -20.34 -19.33 -17.58
C ALA A 8 -19.29 -18.73 -16.65
N ILE A 9 -18.53 -17.75 -17.15
CA ILE A 9 -17.55 -16.99 -16.36
C ILE A 9 -18.20 -15.67 -15.96
N ILE A 10 -18.26 -15.40 -14.66
CA ILE A 10 -18.83 -14.17 -14.11
C ILE A 10 -17.78 -13.54 -13.20
N TRP A 11 -17.36 -12.34 -13.55
CA TRP A 11 -16.47 -11.51 -12.75
C TRP A 11 -17.31 -10.53 -11.94
N HIS A 12 -17.37 -10.76 -10.63
CA HIS A 12 -18.05 -9.87 -9.71
C HIS A 12 -17.06 -8.84 -9.14
N MET A 13 -17.18 -7.61 -9.62
CA MET A 13 -16.28 -6.52 -9.29
C MET A 13 -16.88 -5.70 -8.16
N HIS A 14 -16.23 -5.76 -7.00
CA HIS A 14 -16.72 -5.16 -5.78
C HIS A 14 -15.65 -4.31 -5.10
N GLN A 15 -16.03 -3.09 -4.70
CA GLN A 15 -15.31 -2.28 -3.72
C GLN A 15 -16.31 -1.63 -2.75
N PRO A 16 -16.01 -1.62 -1.44
CA PRO A 16 -16.69 -0.75 -0.48
C PRO A 16 -16.64 0.72 -0.90
N TYR A 17 -17.53 1.54 -0.34
CA TYR A 17 -17.50 2.98 -0.54
C TYR A 17 -16.47 3.61 0.41
N TYR A 18 -15.37 4.13 -0.15
CA TYR A 18 -14.21 4.64 0.60
C TYR A 18 -14.18 6.17 0.71
N ARG A 19 -15.16 6.87 0.17
CA ARG A 19 -15.22 8.32 0.26
C ARG A 19 -15.76 8.73 1.63
N HIS A 20 -15.01 9.58 2.31
CA HIS A 20 -15.42 10.11 3.60
C HIS A 20 -16.55 11.14 3.42
N PRO A 21 -17.67 11.02 4.15
CA PRO A 21 -18.87 11.81 3.87
C PRO A 21 -18.69 13.30 4.19
N GLN A 22 -17.85 13.67 5.17
CA GLN A 22 -17.64 15.09 5.50
C GLN A 22 -16.51 15.74 4.71
N THR A 23 -15.42 15.02 4.44
CA THR A 23 -14.21 15.62 3.83
C THR A 23 -14.17 15.44 2.33
N SER A 24 -15.04 14.59 1.77
CA SER A 24 -15.06 14.27 0.34
C SER A 24 -13.79 13.59 -0.19
N GLU A 25 -12.89 13.19 0.69
CA GLU A 25 -11.65 12.51 0.34
C GLU A 25 -11.79 10.99 0.40
N PHE A 26 -11.07 10.28 -0.47
CA PHE A 26 -10.98 8.82 -0.40
C PHE A 26 -10.01 8.40 0.70
N VAL A 27 -10.51 7.70 1.73
CA VAL A 27 -9.67 7.25 2.87
C VAL A 27 -8.72 6.12 2.50
N LEU A 28 -9.09 5.34 1.49
CA LEU A 28 -8.31 4.21 1.01
C LEU A 28 -8.26 4.25 -0.53
N PRO A 29 -7.09 4.01 -1.13
CA PRO A 29 -6.87 4.15 -2.56
C PRO A 29 -7.37 2.93 -3.37
N TRP A 30 -8.11 2.00 -2.75
CA TRP A 30 -8.32 0.66 -3.31
C TRP A 30 -9.04 0.66 -4.65
N VAL A 31 -10.05 1.52 -4.83
CA VAL A 31 -10.74 1.65 -6.12
C VAL A 31 -9.75 2.02 -7.22
N ARG A 32 -8.92 3.04 -7.01
CA ARG A 32 -7.92 3.48 -7.98
C ARG A 32 -6.85 2.42 -8.22
N LEU A 33 -6.33 1.78 -7.16
CA LEU A 33 -5.29 0.77 -7.28
C LEU A 33 -5.79 -0.46 -8.05
N HIS A 34 -6.96 -0.98 -7.72
CA HIS A 34 -7.55 -2.12 -8.44
C HIS A 34 -8.00 -1.75 -9.85
N ALA A 35 -8.49 -0.53 -10.07
CA ALA A 35 -8.83 -0.07 -11.42
C ALA A 35 -7.61 -0.04 -12.34
N SER A 36 -6.51 0.52 -11.84
CA SER A 36 -5.26 0.68 -12.59
C SER A 36 -4.54 -0.65 -12.83
N LYS A 37 -4.67 -1.60 -11.89
CA LYS A 37 -3.97 -2.89 -11.95
C LYS A 37 -4.81 -4.01 -12.57
N ASP A 38 -6.01 -4.25 -12.05
CA ASP A 38 -6.76 -5.47 -12.29
C ASP A 38 -7.92 -5.25 -13.27
N TYR A 39 -8.78 -4.25 -13.03
CA TYR A 39 -10.05 -4.12 -13.76
C TYR A 39 -9.82 -3.86 -15.25
N LEU A 40 -8.91 -2.94 -15.57
CA LEU A 40 -8.54 -2.66 -16.94
C LEU A 40 -7.85 -3.86 -17.61
N HIS A 41 -6.96 -4.55 -16.90
CA HIS A 41 -6.27 -5.72 -17.45
C HIS A 41 -7.24 -6.86 -17.77
N MET A 42 -8.21 -7.14 -16.90
CA MET A 42 -9.19 -8.20 -17.16
C MET A 42 -10.03 -7.92 -18.41
N ALA A 43 -10.43 -6.65 -18.61
CA ALA A 43 -11.14 -6.24 -19.82
C ALA A 43 -10.27 -6.35 -21.08
N ARG A 44 -8.99 -5.95 -21.00
CA ARG A 44 -8.03 -6.07 -22.10
C ARG A 44 -7.73 -7.52 -22.47
N LEU A 45 -7.56 -8.39 -21.48
CA LEU A 45 -7.26 -9.81 -21.70
C LEU A 45 -8.32 -10.49 -22.57
N LEU A 46 -9.61 -10.15 -22.39
CA LEU A 46 -10.66 -10.73 -23.23
C LEU A 46 -10.62 -10.29 -24.69
N GLN A 47 -10.01 -9.13 -25.00
CA GLN A 47 -9.79 -8.72 -26.38
C GLN A 47 -8.81 -9.65 -27.09
N GLU A 48 -7.85 -10.22 -26.35
CA GLU A 48 -6.89 -11.22 -26.86
C GLU A 48 -7.54 -12.60 -27.06
N PHE A 49 -8.63 -12.89 -26.33
CA PHE A 49 -9.35 -14.17 -26.38
C PHE A 49 -10.84 -14.00 -26.76
N PRO A 50 -11.17 -13.55 -27.99
CA PRO A 50 -12.54 -13.19 -28.38
C PRO A 50 -13.54 -14.36 -28.40
N LYS A 51 -13.05 -15.61 -28.35
CA LYS A 51 -13.90 -16.81 -28.25
C LYS A 51 -14.35 -17.12 -26.82
N VAL A 52 -13.68 -16.56 -25.81
CA VAL A 52 -14.02 -16.72 -24.40
C VAL A 52 -15.15 -15.76 -24.06
N LYS A 53 -16.24 -16.29 -23.50
CA LYS A 53 -17.39 -15.49 -23.05
C LYS A 53 -17.29 -15.30 -21.55
N ALA A 54 -17.26 -14.05 -21.11
CA ALA A 54 -17.29 -13.67 -19.70
C ALA A 54 -18.21 -12.47 -19.50
N ASN A 55 -18.85 -12.40 -18.32
CA ASN A 55 -19.67 -11.28 -17.92
C ASN A 55 -18.99 -10.54 -16.77
N PHE A 56 -18.97 -9.21 -16.83
CA PHE A 56 -18.53 -8.38 -15.71
C PHE A 56 -19.74 -7.75 -15.05
N THR A 57 -19.80 -7.86 -13.74
CA THR A 57 -20.76 -7.13 -12.93
C THR A 57 -19.99 -6.13 -12.09
N MET A 58 -20.45 -4.89 -12.05
CA MET A 58 -19.93 -3.85 -11.15
C MET A 58 -21.04 -3.43 -10.21
N VAL A 59 -20.75 -3.44 -8.91
CA VAL A 59 -21.67 -2.88 -7.93
C VAL A 59 -21.75 -1.35 -8.06
N PRO A 60 -22.89 -0.71 -7.72
CA PRO A 60 -23.04 0.75 -7.84
C PRO A 60 -21.95 1.54 -7.11
N SER A 61 -21.58 1.12 -5.89
CA SER A 61 -20.52 1.76 -5.11
C SER A 61 -19.19 1.80 -5.84
N LEU A 62 -18.83 0.76 -6.59
CA LEU A 62 -17.60 0.73 -7.37
C LEU A 62 -17.71 1.69 -8.56
N ARG A 63 -18.81 1.63 -9.31
CA ARG A 63 -19.03 2.50 -10.47
C ARG A 63 -18.93 3.97 -10.08
N ASP A 64 -19.66 4.37 -9.04
CA ASP A 64 -19.77 5.77 -8.66
C ASP A 64 -18.38 6.33 -8.26
N GLN A 65 -17.59 5.57 -7.50
CA GLN A 65 -16.23 5.98 -7.13
C GLN A 65 -15.28 6.04 -8.34
N LEU A 66 -15.39 5.11 -9.30
CA LEU A 66 -14.60 5.16 -10.54
C LEU A 66 -14.89 6.45 -11.33
N GLU A 67 -16.16 6.85 -11.41
CA GLU A 67 -16.54 8.11 -12.05
C GLU A 67 -15.99 9.33 -11.31
N GLU A 68 -15.98 9.30 -9.98
CA GLU A 68 -15.39 10.38 -9.18
C GLU A 68 -13.88 10.51 -9.42
N TYR A 69 -13.14 9.40 -9.43
CA TYR A 69 -11.73 9.41 -9.82
C TYR A 69 -11.53 9.91 -11.26
N ALA A 70 -12.39 9.52 -12.20
CA ALA A 70 -12.32 9.99 -13.58
C ALA A 70 -12.59 11.50 -13.71
N ARG A 71 -13.31 12.11 -12.77
CA ARG A 71 -13.53 13.56 -12.67
C ARG A 71 -12.43 14.30 -11.91
N GLY A 72 -11.36 13.61 -11.49
CA GLY A 72 -10.20 14.21 -10.84
C GLY A 72 -10.21 14.15 -9.31
N ALA A 73 -11.10 13.36 -8.70
CA ALA A 73 -10.96 13.06 -7.27
C ALA A 73 -9.65 12.30 -7.00
N ASP A 74 -9.06 12.55 -5.84
CA ASP A 74 -7.81 11.91 -5.43
C ASP A 74 -7.86 11.40 -3.97
N ASP A 75 -6.75 10.77 -3.58
CA ASP A 75 -6.53 10.23 -2.24
C ASP A 75 -5.13 10.66 -1.77
N GLU A 76 -4.91 10.64 -0.45
CA GLU A 76 -3.63 11.07 0.13
C GLU A 76 -2.43 10.27 -0.41
N ASP A 77 -2.59 8.98 -0.74
CA ASP A 77 -1.50 8.18 -1.29
C ASP A 77 -1.14 8.64 -2.70
N THR A 78 -2.12 9.04 -3.51
CA THR A 78 -1.86 9.66 -4.81
C THR A 78 -1.06 10.93 -4.65
N ARG A 79 -1.48 11.83 -3.75
CA ARG A 79 -0.81 13.11 -3.53
C ARG A 79 0.64 12.92 -3.09
N VAL A 80 0.88 12.05 -2.12
CA VAL A 80 2.24 11.72 -1.65
C VAL A 80 3.07 11.04 -2.74
N THR A 81 2.46 10.15 -3.55
CA THR A 81 3.16 9.52 -4.68
C THR A 81 3.60 10.56 -5.71
N MET A 82 2.73 11.50 -6.07
CA MET A 82 3.05 12.53 -7.07
C MET A 82 4.15 13.48 -6.61
N ARG A 83 4.32 13.73 -5.31
CA ARG A 83 5.44 14.54 -4.78
C ARG A 83 6.81 14.00 -5.17
N THR A 84 6.95 12.69 -5.32
CA THR A 84 8.23 12.06 -5.74
C THR A 84 8.64 12.44 -7.16
N VAL A 85 7.71 12.94 -7.98
CA VAL A 85 7.97 13.46 -9.32
C VAL A 85 8.52 14.88 -9.26
N ASP A 86 8.03 15.69 -8.31
CA ASP A 86 8.31 17.12 -8.23
C ASP A 86 9.48 17.49 -7.29
N GLY A 87 9.95 16.57 -6.45
CA GLY A 87 11.08 16.81 -5.55
C GLY A 87 11.23 15.81 -4.41
N ASP A 88 11.88 16.25 -3.33
CA ASP A 88 12.17 15.43 -2.15
C ASP A 88 10.95 15.33 -1.22
N LEU A 89 10.74 14.13 -0.67
CA LEU A 89 9.72 13.88 0.35
C LEU A 89 10.15 14.43 1.71
N THR A 90 9.20 15.08 2.39
CA THR A 90 9.33 15.45 3.80
C THR A 90 9.46 14.21 4.70
N PRO A 91 10.02 14.33 5.91
CA PRO A 91 10.04 13.23 6.88
C PRO A 91 8.64 12.64 7.13
N GLU A 92 7.61 13.47 7.20
CA GLU A 92 6.22 13.08 7.45
C GLU A 92 5.66 12.25 6.30
N GLU A 93 5.88 12.66 5.04
CA GLU A 93 5.46 11.93 3.84
C GLU A 93 6.19 10.58 3.71
N LYS A 94 7.49 10.53 4.04
CA LYS A 94 8.23 9.26 4.10
C LYS A 94 7.62 8.31 5.12
N GLN A 95 7.27 8.82 6.31
CA GLN A 95 6.60 8.03 7.34
C GLN A 95 5.20 7.58 6.91
N HIS A 96 4.46 8.42 6.18
CA HIS A 96 3.17 8.06 5.57
C HIS A 96 3.31 6.85 4.64
N MET A 97 4.23 6.92 3.68
CA MET A 97 4.48 5.83 2.73
C MET A 97 4.86 4.53 3.43
N LEU A 98 5.78 4.59 4.40
CA LEU A 98 6.23 3.41 5.15
C LEU A 98 5.07 2.73 5.90
N ARG A 99 4.15 3.50 6.46
CA ARG A 99 2.97 2.95 7.17
C ARG A 99 1.91 2.43 6.21
N ARG A 100 1.59 3.18 5.15
CA ARG A 100 0.43 2.93 4.28
C ARG A 100 0.73 1.93 3.16
N PHE A 101 1.87 2.08 2.49
CA PHE A 101 2.15 1.38 1.23
C PHE A 101 2.63 -0.06 1.48
N PHE A 102 3.07 -0.35 2.70
CA PHE A 102 3.54 -1.66 3.14
C PHE A 102 2.65 -2.24 4.26
N SER A 103 1.39 -1.82 4.34
CA SER A 103 0.43 -2.18 5.40
C SER A 103 -0.02 -3.66 5.42
N ILE A 104 0.52 -4.49 4.51
CA ILE A 104 0.29 -5.93 4.51
C ILE A 104 1.09 -6.55 5.67
N HIS A 105 0.43 -7.41 6.45
CA HIS A 105 0.92 -8.01 7.70
C HIS A 105 2.41 -8.41 7.65
N HIS A 106 3.25 -7.70 8.41
CA HIS A 106 4.71 -7.87 8.45
C HIS A 106 5.19 -9.22 9.04
N GLY A 107 4.29 -10.02 9.61
CA GLY A 107 4.61 -11.33 10.19
C GLY A 107 4.97 -12.40 9.15
N ASN A 108 4.57 -12.22 7.89
CA ASN A 108 4.81 -13.17 6.81
C ASN A 108 5.54 -12.48 5.63
N GLY A 109 6.87 -12.38 5.72
CA GLY A 109 7.74 -12.41 4.53
C GLY A 109 8.08 -11.09 3.81
N VAL A 110 7.61 -9.92 4.24
CA VAL A 110 8.04 -8.65 3.61
C VAL A 110 9.17 -8.02 4.43
N VAL A 111 10.40 -8.09 3.91
CA VAL A 111 11.58 -7.43 4.46
C VAL A 111 11.35 -5.92 4.47
N GLN A 112 11.41 -5.29 5.65
CA GLN A 112 11.38 -3.83 5.74
C GLN A 112 12.61 -3.22 5.04
N PRO A 113 12.46 -2.15 4.25
CA PRO A 113 13.57 -1.29 3.91
C PRO A 113 14.17 -0.76 5.22
N ARG A 114 15.36 -1.23 5.57
CA ARG A 114 16.05 -0.86 6.80
C ARG A 114 16.44 0.61 6.69
N LEU A 115 15.68 1.52 7.29
CA LEU A 115 16.16 2.88 7.51
C LEU A 115 17.38 2.81 8.41
N ASP A 116 18.51 3.32 7.91
CA ASP A 116 19.71 3.46 8.68
C ASP A 116 19.45 4.42 9.86
N ARG A 117 19.68 3.92 11.08
CA ARG A 117 19.62 4.76 12.29
C ARG A 117 20.89 5.61 12.43
N SER A 118 21.29 6.35 11.40
CA SER A 118 22.48 7.20 11.44
C SER A 118 22.30 8.48 12.28
N GLY A 119 21.11 8.71 12.85
CA GLY A 119 20.82 9.87 13.71
C GLY A 119 21.12 9.73 15.21
N ARG A 120 21.58 8.58 15.73
CA ARG A 120 22.01 8.49 17.15
C ARG A 120 23.52 8.63 17.25
N ARG A 121 24.02 9.85 17.05
CA ARG A 121 25.36 10.20 17.53
C ARG A 121 25.37 10.25 19.06
N GLU A 122 26.42 9.65 19.58
CA GLU A 122 26.74 9.43 20.99
C GLU A 122 26.63 10.71 21.83
N VAL A 123 25.84 10.64 22.90
CA VAL A 123 26.01 11.53 24.05
C VAL A 123 26.03 10.67 25.31
N GLY A 124 27.23 10.54 25.88
CA GLY A 124 27.43 10.31 27.31
C GLY A 124 27.37 8.87 27.81
N ARG A 125 28.46 8.10 27.63
CA ARG A 125 28.88 7.11 28.64
C ARG A 125 30.18 7.58 29.28
N ALA A 126 30.05 8.43 30.29
CA ALA A 126 31.08 8.65 31.29
C ALA A 126 30.43 8.60 32.67
N ALA A 127 31.14 7.98 33.61
CA ALA A 127 30.84 7.81 35.04
C ALA A 127 29.90 6.65 35.42
N ALA A 128 30.50 5.48 35.66
CA ALA A 128 30.35 4.73 36.92
C ALA A 128 31.29 3.51 36.90
N ARG A 129 32.50 3.65 37.46
CA ARG A 129 33.28 2.51 37.98
C ARG A 129 33.34 2.69 39.50
N ASP A 130 32.59 1.86 40.20
CA ASP A 130 32.60 1.69 41.65
C ASP A 130 33.87 0.92 42.07
N PRO A 131 34.57 1.29 43.16
CA PRO A 131 35.84 0.70 43.54
C PRO A 131 35.65 -0.42 44.57
N ARG A 132 36.27 -1.59 44.33
CA ARG A 132 36.91 -2.44 45.37
C ARG A 132 37.42 -3.79 44.84
N SER A 133 38.74 -3.96 44.90
CA SER A 133 39.57 -5.18 45.18
C SER A 133 40.95 -4.95 44.55
N GLY A 134 41.98 -4.51 45.29
CA GLY A 134 42.86 -5.32 46.17
C GLY A 134 43.98 -5.94 45.30
N SER A 135 45.29 -5.87 45.55
CA SER A 135 46.13 -5.53 46.69
C SER A 135 47.58 -5.39 46.16
N SER A 136 48.37 -4.46 46.71
CA SER A 136 49.84 -4.53 46.74
C SER A 136 50.21 -4.69 48.23
N VAL A 137 51.22 -5.44 48.65
CA VAL A 137 52.64 -5.02 48.68
C VAL A 137 53.52 -6.26 48.95
N HIS A 138 54.65 -6.34 48.25
CA HIS A 138 55.88 -7.03 48.68
C HIS A 138 56.75 -6.03 49.46
N ALA A 139 57.11 -6.37 50.70
CA ALA A 139 58.31 -6.01 51.48
C ALA A 139 57.99 -6.07 52.98
#